data_AF-A0A6M2CY52-F1
#
_entry.id   AF-A0A6M2CY52-F1
#
_cell.length_a   1.000
_cell.length_b   1.000
_cell.length_c   1.000
_cell.angle_alpha   90.00
_cell.angle_beta   90.00
_cell.angle_gamma   90.00
#
_symmetry.space_group_name_H-M   'P 1'
#
loop_
_entity.id
_entity.type
_entity.pdbx_description
1 polymer ?
#
loop_
_entity_poly.entity_id
_entity_poly.type
_entity_poly.pdbx_seq_one_letter_code
_entity_poly.pdbx_strand_id
1 'polypeptide(L)'
;VKELYAEFGNAPVNVDVIYDGTWLTRGHSSHICVGCIVEMYSDLLIDHIVLSNFCLACTTGPKEGEAGHSAWLIQHAPLCQKNVDCNAGQMEVEAALRLFERSLEKHKLRYTTMLSDGDSRTFHALTERVVRLHKGGQKGLHKSCT
;
A
#
# COMPACT_ATOMS: atom_id res chain seq x y z
N VAL A 1 -1.31 18.11 -7.35
CA VAL A 1 -2.50 17.27 -7.05
C VAL A 1 -3.61 18.06 -6.38
N LYS A 2 -3.43 18.63 -5.17
CA LYS A 2 -4.52 19.37 -4.48
C LYS A 2 -5.08 20.54 -5.30
N GLU A 3 -4.22 21.31 -5.98
CA GLU A 3 -4.64 22.41 -6.85
C GLU A 3 -5.43 21.91 -8.07
N LEU A 4 -4.97 20.82 -8.70
CA LEU A 4 -5.63 20.19 -9.85
C LEU A 4 -7.06 19.76 -9.52
N TYR A 5 -7.30 19.31 -8.29
CA TYR A 5 -8.62 18.84 -7.85
C TYR A 5 -9.40 19.85 -7.00
N ALA A 6 -8.88 21.06 -6.80
CA ALA A 6 -9.51 22.07 -5.93
C ALA A 6 -10.88 22.52 -6.44
N GLU A 7 -11.10 22.50 -7.75
CA GLU A 7 -12.33 22.95 -8.40
C GLU A 7 -13.50 21.97 -8.23
N PHE A 8 -13.24 20.70 -7.88
CA PHE A 8 -14.26 19.67 -7.73
C PHE A 8 -14.99 19.72 -6.37
N GLY A 9 -14.68 20.71 -5.53
CA GLY A 9 -15.35 20.93 -4.25
C GLY A 9 -15.07 19.82 -3.22
N ASN A 10 -16.03 19.57 -2.34
CA ASN A 10 -15.89 18.60 -1.22
C ASN A 10 -16.30 17.16 -1.58
N ALA A 11 -16.80 16.92 -2.81
CA ALA A 11 -17.21 15.58 -3.22
C ALA A 11 -16.00 14.74 -3.63
N PRO A 12 -15.95 13.44 -3.29
CA PRO A 12 -14.85 12.59 -3.74
C PRO A 12 -14.78 12.51 -5.26
N VAL A 13 -13.61 12.81 -5.82
CA VAL A 13 -13.36 12.74 -7.26
C VAL A 13 -12.89 11.33 -7.62
N ASN A 14 -13.52 10.73 -8.63
CA ASN A 14 -13.06 9.46 -9.19
C ASN A 14 -11.85 9.71 -10.08
N VAL A 15 -10.80 8.92 -9.91
CA VAL A 15 -9.56 9.06 -10.68
C VAL A 15 -9.05 7.70 -11.17
N ASP A 16 -8.46 7.73 -12.35
CA ASP A 16 -7.74 6.60 -12.93
C ASP A 16 -6.28 6.70 -12.50
N VAL A 17 -5.71 5.61 -12.01
CA VAL A 17 -4.36 5.60 -11.44
C VAL A 17 -3.48 4.54 -12.07
N ILE A 18 -2.19 4.82 -12.08
CA ILE A 18 -1.13 3.84 -12.27
C ILE A 18 -0.67 3.42 -10.87
N TYR A 19 -0.55 2.12 -10.67
CA TYR A 19 0.01 1.56 -9.45
C TYR A 19 1.14 0.60 -9.79
N ASP A 20 2.26 0.77 -9.11
CA ASP A 20 3.38 -0.15 -9.18
C ASP A 20 4.13 -0.22 -7.84
N GLY A 21 4.70 -1.40 -7.58
CA GLY A 21 5.58 -1.68 -6.46
C GLY A 21 7.04 -1.74 -6.92
N THR A 22 7.94 -1.20 -6.13
CA THR A 22 9.39 -1.39 -6.33
C THR A 22 10.03 -1.90 -5.05
N TRP A 23 11.14 -2.63 -5.19
CA TRP A 23 11.86 -3.24 -4.09
C TRP A 23 13.29 -2.71 -4.04
N LEU A 24 13.84 -2.58 -2.84
CA LEU A 24 15.22 -2.12 -2.64
C LEU A 24 16.25 -3.03 -3.34
N THR A 25 15.97 -4.32 -3.42
CA THR A 25 16.84 -5.32 -4.03
C THR A 25 16.06 -6.14 -5.05
N ARG A 26 16.72 -6.56 -6.14
CA ARG A 26 16.09 -7.43 -7.14
C ARG A 26 15.81 -8.81 -6.56
N GLY A 27 14.65 -9.38 -6.93
CA GLY A 27 14.23 -10.72 -6.54
C GLY A 27 13.27 -10.76 -5.35
N HIS A 28 12.66 -11.92 -5.13
CA HIS A 28 11.60 -12.12 -4.13
C HIS A 28 12.11 -12.23 -2.67
N SER A 29 13.27 -11.65 -2.36
CA SER A 29 13.90 -11.67 -1.03
C SER A 29 14.08 -10.30 -0.41
N SER A 30 13.57 -9.23 -1.05
CA SER A 30 13.74 -7.88 -0.51
C SER A 30 12.91 -7.65 0.75
N HIS A 31 13.49 -6.91 1.69
CA HIS A 31 12.86 -6.56 2.96
C HIS A 31 12.17 -5.20 2.96
N ILE A 32 12.33 -4.44 1.87
CA ILE A 32 11.82 -3.08 1.72
C ILE A 32 11.14 -2.97 0.37
N CYS A 33 9.89 -2.53 0.40
CA CYS A 33 9.05 -2.28 -0.77
C CYS A 33 8.52 -0.85 -0.72
N VAL A 34 8.43 -0.20 -1.87
CA VAL A 34 7.75 1.09 -2.03
C VAL A 34 6.63 0.92 -3.03
N GLY A 35 5.41 1.24 -2.62
CA GLY A 35 4.25 1.30 -3.53
C GLY A 35 3.90 2.75 -3.84
N CYS A 36 3.62 3.04 -5.11
CA CYS A 36 3.32 4.40 -5.59
C CYS A 36 1.98 4.44 -6.33
N ILE A 37 1.20 5.50 -6.09
CA ILE A 37 0.00 5.85 -6.85
C ILE A 37 0.31 7.09 -7.67
N VAL A 38 0.28 6.94 -8.99
CA VAL A 38 0.45 8.04 -9.94
C VAL A 38 -0.89 8.25 -10.65
N GLU A 39 -1.30 9.50 -10.81
CA GLU A 39 -2.49 9.84 -11.56
C GLU A 39 -2.23 9.67 -13.06
N MET A 40 -3.16 9.02 -13.77
CA MET A 40 -2.91 8.50 -15.12
C MET A 40 -2.70 9.58 -16.20
N TYR A 41 -3.27 10.78 -16.06
CA TYR A 41 -3.29 11.78 -17.14
C TYR A 41 -2.39 12.98 -16.88
N SER A 42 -2.17 13.30 -15.61
CA SER A 42 -1.31 14.39 -15.14
C SER A 42 0.10 13.90 -14.80
N ASP A 43 0.31 12.58 -14.74
CA ASP A 43 1.56 11.93 -14.31
C ASP A 43 2.03 12.37 -12.91
N LEU A 44 1.13 12.95 -12.11
CA LEU A 44 1.45 13.43 -10.78
C LEU A 44 1.40 12.29 -9.77
N LEU A 45 2.44 12.17 -8.95
CA LEU A 45 2.45 11.28 -7.80
C LEU A 45 1.42 11.76 -6.77
N ILE A 46 0.37 10.96 -6.56
CA ILE A 46 -0.68 11.23 -5.56
C ILE A 46 -0.23 10.77 -4.18
N ASP A 47 0.29 9.56 -4.09
CA ASP A 47 0.62 8.93 -2.81
C ASP A 47 1.71 7.87 -2.94
N HIS A 48 2.39 7.59 -1.83
CA HIS A 48 3.37 6.52 -1.73
C HIS A 48 3.36 5.90 -0.32
N ILE A 49 3.84 4.66 -0.21
CA ILE A 49 4.06 3.99 1.07
C ILE A 49 5.37 3.22 1.02
N VAL A 50 6.13 3.27 2.12
CA VAL A 50 7.31 2.43 2.31
C VAL A 50 6.95 1.34 3.30
N LEU A 51 7.06 0.09 2.87
CA LEU A 51 6.85 -1.09 3.69
C LEU A 51 8.18 -1.76 4.02
N SER A 52 8.32 -2.20 5.27
CA SER A 52 9.44 -3.02 5.72
C SER A 52 8.98 -4.15 6.62
N ASN A 53 9.42 -5.36 6.31
CA ASN A 53 9.22 -6.55 7.16
C ASN A 53 10.47 -6.90 7.97
N PHE A 54 11.47 -6.01 7.99
CA PHE A 54 12.75 -6.23 8.64
C PHE A 54 13.00 -5.22 9.76
N CYS A 55 13.57 -5.74 10.84
CA CYS A 55 14.17 -4.91 11.88
C CYS A 55 15.38 -5.66 12.42
N LEU A 56 16.54 -5.01 12.44
CA LEU A 56 17.78 -5.64 12.91
C LEU A 56 17.65 -6.12 14.36
N ALA A 57 17.06 -5.28 15.22
CA ALA A 57 16.85 -5.63 16.63
C ALA A 57 15.93 -6.85 16.81
N CYS A 58 14.89 -7.02 15.99
CA CYS A 58 14.10 -8.26 15.97
C CYS A 58 14.94 -9.47 15.55
N THR A 59 15.88 -9.29 14.64
CA THR A 59 16.75 -10.37 14.12
C THR A 59 17.80 -10.78 15.15
N THR A 60 18.39 -9.85 15.87
CA THR A 60 19.51 -10.10 16.80
C THR A 60 19.10 -10.16 18.28
N GLY A 61 17.92 -9.65 18.62
CA GLY A 61 17.41 -9.64 19.99
C GLY A 61 17.01 -11.03 20.49
N PRO A 62 16.70 -11.14 21.81
CA PRO A 62 16.30 -12.40 22.41
C PRO A 62 15.13 -13.03 21.67
N LYS A 63 15.09 -14.36 21.60
CA LYS A 63 14.01 -15.12 20.96
C LYS A 63 12.97 -15.57 21.96
N GLU A 64 11.81 -15.95 21.44
CA GLU A 64 10.76 -16.55 22.25
C GLU A 64 11.30 -17.79 22.98
N GLY A 65 11.17 -17.81 24.31
CA GLY A 65 11.75 -18.84 25.19
C GLY A 65 13.08 -18.46 25.85
N GLU A 66 13.76 -17.40 25.38
CA GLU A 66 14.98 -16.90 26.01
C GLU A 66 14.70 -15.97 27.19
N ALA A 67 15.62 -15.95 28.15
CA ALA A 67 15.52 -15.08 29.32
C ALA A 67 15.49 -13.60 28.91
N GLY A 68 14.51 -12.86 29.41
CA GLY A 68 14.35 -11.42 29.13
C GLY A 68 13.64 -11.08 27.82
N HIS A 69 13.18 -12.06 27.03
CA HIS A 69 12.45 -11.81 25.78
C HIS A 69 11.20 -10.94 25.99
N SER A 70 10.39 -11.22 27.02
CA SER A 70 9.16 -10.46 27.30
C SER A 70 9.44 -8.99 27.65
N ALA A 71 10.44 -8.74 28.51
CA ALA A 71 10.84 -7.39 28.88
C ALA A 71 11.44 -6.62 27.68
N TRP A 72 12.29 -7.29 26.89
CA TRP A 72 12.84 -6.74 25.66
C TRP A 72 11.75 -6.42 24.65
N LEU A 73 10.76 -7.30 24.43
CA LEU A 73 9.68 -7.11 23.46
C LEU A 73 8.84 -5.86 23.79
N ILE A 74 8.52 -5.65 25.07
CA ILE A 74 7.76 -4.47 25.53
C ILE A 74 8.56 -3.19 25.24
N GLN A 75 9.87 -3.20 25.51
CA GLN A 75 10.74 -2.05 25.25
C GLN A 75 10.98 -1.82 23.75
N HIS A 76 11.05 -2.90 22.96
CA HIS A 76 11.33 -2.85 21.54
C HIS A 76 10.12 -2.52 20.67
N ALA A 77 8.91 -2.93 21.07
CA ALA A 77 7.68 -2.71 20.30
C ALA A 77 7.52 -1.27 19.75
N PRO A 78 7.70 -0.19 20.53
CA PRO A 78 7.60 1.18 20.00
C PRO A 78 8.78 1.60 19.11
N LEU A 79 9.88 0.85 19.10
CA LEU A 79 11.10 1.10 18.33
C LEU A 79 11.23 0.17 17.11
N CYS A 80 10.28 -0.73 16.91
CA CYS A 80 10.33 -1.70 15.83
C CYS A 80 10.25 -1.00 14.48
N GLN A 81 11.15 -1.36 13.57
CA GLN A 81 11.20 -0.80 12.22
C GLN A 81 10.29 -1.55 11.24
N LYS A 82 9.75 -2.71 11.64
CA LYS A 82 8.77 -3.42 10.84
C LYS A 82 7.45 -2.67 10.86
N ASN A 83 6.84 -2.52 9.70
CA ASN A 83 5.48 -1.98 9.56
C ASN A 83 4.55 -2.91 8.79
N VAL A 84 5.04 -4.12 8.45
CA VAL A 84 4.29 -5.18 7.79
C VAL A 84 4.89 -6.55 8.15
N ASP A 85 4.04 -7.57 8.22
CA ASP A 85 4.45 -8.94 8.56
C ASP A 85 4.47 -9.89 7.35
N CYS A 86 4.08 -9.42 6.16
CA CYS A 86 4.06 -10.22 4.94
C CYS A 86 5.45 -10.34 4.28
N ASN A 87 5.60 -11.37 3.45
CA ASN A 87 6.83 -11.59 2.69
C ASN A 87 6.96 -10.63 1.50
N ALA A 88 8.15 -10.57 0.90
CA ALA A 88 8.47 -9.65 -0.22
C ALA A 88 7.44 -9.69 -1.36
N GLY A 89 6.97 -10.89 -1.74
CA GLY A 89 6.02 -11.08 -2.83
C GLY A 89 4.58 -10.66 -2.50
N GLN A 90 4.27 -10.40 -1.23
CA GLN A 90 2.97 -9.91 -0.77
C GLN A 90 3.00 -8.42 -0.41
N MET A 91 4.19 -7.80 -0.30
CA MET A 91 4.31 -6.39 0.08
C MET A 91 3.68 -5.46 -0.94
N GLU A 92 3.72 -5.79 -2.23
CA GLU A 92 3.03 -5.01 -3.26
C GLU A 92 1.51 -5.02 -3.05
N VAL A 93 0.92 -6.18 -2.78
CA VAL A 93 -0.53 -6.29 -2.52
C VAL A 93 -0.91 -5.49 -1.28
N GLU A 94 -0.13 -5.62 -0.20
CA GLU A 94 -0.36 -4.90 1.05
C GLU A 94 -0.22 -3.38 0.87
N ALA A 95 0.77 -2.93 0.10
CA ALA A 95 0.97 -1.52 -0.21
C ALA A 95 -0.23 -0.95 -0.96
N ALA A 96 -0.71 -1.65 -2.00
CA ALA A 96 -1.89 -1.25 -2.76
C ALA A 96 -3.11 -1.14 -1.85
N LEU A 97 -3.39 -2.16 -1.03
CA LEU A 97 -4.54 -2.16 -0.11
C LEU A 97 -4.53 -0.92 0.81
N ARG A 98 -3.39 -0.62 1.44
CA ARG A 98 -3.26 0.55 2.34
C ARG A 98 -3.40 1.88 1.61
N LEU A 99 -2.86 1.98 0.39
CA LEU A 99 -2.94 3.20 -0.44
C LEU A 99 -4.37 3.46 -0.91
N PHE A 100 -5.09 2.42 -1.34
CA PHE A 100 -6.49 2.53 -1.76
C PHE A 100 -7.42 2.79 -0.58
N GLU A 101 -7.20 2.15 0.57
CA GLU A 101 -8.04 2.33 1.76
C GLU A 101 -8.01 3.77 2.28
N ARG A 102 -6.84 4.40 2.29
CA ARG A 102 -6.69 5.77 2.80
C ARG A 102 -6.97 6.86 1.77
N SER A 103 -7.26 6.52 0.51
CA SER A 103 -7.33 7.49 -0.59
C SER A 103 -8.40 8.56 -0.35
N LEU A 104 -9.58 8.14 0.10
CA LEU A 104 -10.72 9.01 0.36
C LEU A 104 -10.46 9.95 1.53
N GLU A 105 -9.93 9.43 2.63
CA GLU A 105 -9.68 10.22 3.83
C GLU A 105 -8.57 11.24 3.59
N LYS A 106 -7.44 10.77 3.06
CA LYS A 106 -6.19 11.54 2.90
C LYS A 106 -6.25 12.54 1.75
N HIS A 107 -6.85 12.16 0.61
CA HIS A 107 -6.78 12.94 -0.63
C HIS A 107 -8.14 13.38 -1.18
N LYS A 108 -9.25 12.88 -0.63
CA LYS A 108 -10.60 13.06 -1.22
C LYS A 108 -10.70 12.50 -2.65
N LEU A 109 -9.88 11.50 -2.98
CA LEU A 109 -9.86 10.83 -4.28
C LEU A 109 -10.33 9.38 -4.13
N ARG A 110 -11.14 8.92 -5.09
CA ARG A 110 -11.56 7.52 -5.21
C ARG A 110 -10.85 6.92 -6.43
N TYR A 111 -9.99 5.95 -6.19
CA TYR A 111 -9.30 5.24 -7.27
C TYR A 111 -10.27 4.24 -7.89
N THR A 112 -10.67 4.47 -9.15
CA THR A 112 -11.71 3.67 -9.84
C THR A 112 -11.16 2.77 -10.95
N THR A 113 -9.98 3.09 -11.46
CA THR A 113 -9.27 2.30 -12.47
C THR A 113 -7.82 2.19 -12.06
N MET A 114 -7.23 1.01 -12.30
CA MET A 114 -5.81 0.79 -12.06
C MET A 114 -5.14 0.23 -13.32
N LEU A 115 -4.11 0.93 -13.79
CA LEU A 115 -3.13 0.42 -14.74
C LEU A 115 -1.92 -0.12 -13.95
N SER A 116 -1.47 -1.34 -14.27
CA SER A 116 -0.30 -1.96 -13.63
C SER A 116 0.48 -2.86 -14.58
N ASP A 117 1.66 -3.29 -14.16
CA ASP A 117 2.65 -4.06 -14.92
C ASP A 117 2.24 -5.50 -15.31
N GLY A 118 1.10 -5.97 -14.82
CA GLY A 118 0.48 -7.23 -15.22
C GLY A 118 0.19 -8.21 -14.09
N ASP A 119 0.84 -8.12 -12.92
CA ASP A 119 0.56 -9.04 -11.79
C ASP A 119 -0.90 -8.85 -11.31
N SER A 120 -1.73 -9.88 -11.51
CA SER A 120 -3.15 -9.80 -11.19
C SER A 120 -3.45 -9.92 -9.69
N ARG A 121 -2.49 -10.36 -8.86
CA ARG A 121 -2.72 -10.58 -7.42
C ARG A 121 -3.19 -9.31 -6.72
N THR A 122 -2.54 -8.19 -7.02
CA THR A 122 -2.91 -6.87 -6.49
C THR A 122 -4.32 -6.47 -6.91
N PHE A 123 -4.65 -6.62 -8.20
CA PHE A 123 -5.99 -6.30 -8.72
C PHE A 123 -7.09 -7.16 -8.07
N HIS A 124 -6.86 -8.47 -7.93
CA HIS A 124 -7.82 -9.37 -7.30
C HIS A 124 -8.07 -8.99 -5.83
N ALA A 125 -7.00 -8.75 -5.07
CA ALA A 125 -7.11 -8.33 -3.68
C ALA A 125 -7.86 -7.01 -3.52
N LEU A 126 -7.58 -6.02 -4.38
CA LEU A 126 -8.30 -4.75 -4.40
C LEU A 126 -9.77 -4.95 -4.75
N THR A 127 -10.09 -5.78 -5.74
CA THR A 127 -11.49 -6.03 -6.13
C THR A 127 -12.28 -6.69 -4.99
N GLU A 128 -11.69 -7.66 -4.29
CA GLU A 128 -12.34 -8.30 -3.14
C GLU A 128 -12.52 -7.34 -1.95
N ARG A 129 -11.54 -6.48 -1.70
CA ARG A 129 -11.49 -5.61 -0.52
C ARG A 129 -12.24 -4.28 -0.72
N VAL A 130 -12.07 -3.63 -1.87
CA VAL A 130 -12.62 -2.29 -2.17
C VAL A 130 -14.11 -2.35 -2.53
N VAL A 131 -14.61 -3.48 -3.06
CA VAL A 131 -16.07 -3.69 -3.27
C VAL A 131 -16.86 -3.62 -1.95
N ARG A 132 -16.22 -3.87 -0.81
CA ARG A 132 -16.86 -3.74 0.52
C ARG A 132 -16.89 -2.31 1.06
N LEU A 133 -15.98 -1.44 0.62
CA LEU A 133 -15.85 -0.06 1.14
C LEU A 133 -16.80 0.93 0.44
N HIS A 134 -17.37 0.59 -0.72
CA HIS A 134 -18.13 1.52 -1.58
C HIS A 134 -19.58 1.11 -1.85
N LYS A 135 -20.33 0.59 -0.85
CA LYS A 135 -21.77 0.26 -0.97
C LYS A 135 -22.69 1.50 -1.13
N GLY A 136 -22.33 2.43 -2.00
CA GLY A 136 -23.12 3.60 -2.38
C GLY A 136 -22.70 4.12 -3.75
N GLY A 137 -22.99 3.36 -4.81
CA GLY A 137 -22.84 3.80 -6.21
C GLY A 137 -21.79 3.03 -7.00
N GLN A 138 -22.25 2.08 -7.82
CA GLN A 138 -21.44 1.20 -8.66
C GLN A 138 -20.59 1.96 -9.70
N LYS A 139 -19.27 1.72 -9.71
CA LYS A 139 -18.49 1.13 -10.82
C LYS A 139 -17.34 0.34 -10.20
N GLY A 140 -17.18 -0.93 -10.57
CA GLY A 140 -16.10 -1.79 -10.06
C GLY A 140 -14.72 -1.33 -10.54
N LEU A 141 -13.66 -1.74 -9.85
CA LEU A 141 -12.28 -1.48 -10.28
C LEU A 141 -12.05 -2.14 -11.64
N HIS A 142 -11.71 -1.35 -12.66
CA HIS A 142 -11.39 -1.88 -13.98
C HIS A 142 -9.89 -2.16 -14.08
N LYS A 143 -9.49 -3.37 -14.51
CA LYS A 143 -8.11 -3.69 -14.86
C LYS A 143 -7.88 -3.34 -16.33
N SER A 144 -6.92 -2.48 -16.59
CA SER A 144 -6.33 -2.36 -17.94
C SER A 144 -4.91 -2.90 -17.88
N CYS A 145 -4.52 -3.71 -18.86
CA CYS A 145 -3.16 -4.23 -19.01
C CYS A 145 -2.63 -3.71 -20.35
N THR A 146 -1.41 -3.19 -20.36
CA THR A 146 -0.64 -3.00 -21.60
C THR A 146 0.00 -4.29 -22.07
#